data_AF-A0A8S3V4S5-F1
#
_entry.id   AF-A0A8S3V4S5-F1
#
_cell.length_a   1.000
_cell.length_b   1.000
_cell.length_c   1.000
_cell.angle_alpha   90.00
_cell.angle_beta   90.00
_cell.angle_gamma   90.00
#
_symmetry.space_group_name_H-M   'P 1'
#
loop_
_entity.id
_entity.type
_entity.pdbx_description
1 polymer ?
#
loop_
_entity_poly.entity_id
_entity_poly.type
_entity_poly.pdbx_seq_one_letter_code
_entity_poly.pdbx_strand_id
1 'polypeptide(L)'
;MPHVKEHLGSNASIKLHKCPKEEWYKKWSKLLNRDNYEVNKNTRVCSNHFEYGQPRELAPHPKLHMKGYEITTPRRLLMRNTEVHSKPVASKSRKKLSELVDSENVSLTTNICTDSSTCNISDDIIDENEISKESLSAEIQFLKIQLAEKDHQLSSAKEKIKDLEKKKFIWYNQH
;
A
#
# COMPACT_ATOMS: atom_id res chain seq x y z
N MET A 1 -5.96 -23.69 19.74
CA MET A 1 -6.59 -22.56 19.00
C MET A 1 -6.93 -23.04 17.59
N PRO A 2 -8.06 -22.64 16.98
CA PRO A 2 -8.44 -23.12 15.65
C PRO A 2 -7.62 -22.46 14.54
N HIS A 3 -7.04 -23.27 13.64
CA HIS A 3 -6.36 -22.78 12.44
C HIS A 3 -7.38 -22.18 11.46
N VAL A 4 -7.14 -20.95 11.00
CA VAL A 4 -8.02 -20.27 10.04
C VAL A 4 -7.57 -20.61 8.61
N LYS A 5 -8.26 -21.60 8.03
CA LYS A 5 -8.13 -22.19 6.68
C LYS A 5 -7.25 -21.43 5.68
N GLU A 6 -6.15 -22.06 5.26
CA GLU A 6 -5.20 -21.56 4.25
C GLU A 6 -5.70 -21.72 2.79
N HIS A 7 -6.98 -21.43 2.54
CA HIS A 7 -7.62 -21.71 1.24
C HIS A 7 -8.33 -20.49 0.67
N LEU A 8 -7.55 -19.56 0.09
CA LEU A 8 -8.02 -18.69 -0.99
C LEU A 8 -8.03 -19.49 -2.32
N GLY A 9 -8.80 -20.58 -2.34
CA GLY A 9 -9.08 -21.32 -3.57
C GLY A 9 -10.07 -20.55 -4.46
N SER A 10 -10.30 -21.05 -5.69
CA SER A 10 -11.04 -20.35 -6.75
C SER A 10 -12.47 -19.88 -6.41
N ASN A 11 -13.06 -20.40 -5.33
CA ASN A 11 -14.41 -20.09 -4.85
C ASN A 11 -14.43 -19.29 -3.52
N ALA A 12 -13.29 -18.76 -3.07
CA ALA A 12 -13.19 -18.08 -1.77
C ALA A 12 -13.75 -16.65 -1.82
N SER A 13 -14.75 -16.36 -0.97
CA SER A 13 -15.37 -15.03 -0.88
C SER A 13 -14.39 -13.99 -0.30
N ILE A 14 -13.95 -13.05 -1.13
CA ILE A 14 -13.12 -11.92 -0.71
C ILE A 14 -13.91 -11.04 0.28
N LYS A 15 -13.38 -10.86 1.49
CA LYS A 15 -13.93 -9.93 2.49
C LYS A 15 -13.21 -8.57 2.43
N LEU A 16 -13.87 -7.54 2.94
CA LEU A 16 -13.37 -6.16 2.98
C LEU A 16 -13.17 -5.70 4.43
N HIS A 17 -11.92 -5.37 4.78
CA HIS A 17 -11.51 -5.02 6.14
C HIS A 17 -11.31 -3.51 6.32
N LYS A 18 -11.59 -3.02 7.53
CA LYS A 18 -11.24 -1.68 7.99
C LYS A 18 -9.80 -1.64 8.52
N CYS A 19 -9.22 -0.45 8.60
CA CYS A 19 -8.09 -0.22 9.49
C CYS A 19 -8.57 -0.30 10.96
N PRO A 20 -7.97 -1.13 11.84
CA PRO A 20 -8.46 -1.30 13.21
C PRO A 20 -8.27 -0.10 14.15
N LYS A 21 -7.32 0.81 13.85
CA LYS A 21 -7.02 2.01 14.65
C LYS A 21 -6.86 3.24 13.77
N GLU A 22 -7.26 4.41 14.28
CA GLU A 22 -7.14 5.68 13.54
C GLU A 22 -5.69 6.18 13.48
N GLU A 23 -4.90 5.94 14.53
CA GLU A 23 -3.43 6.09 14.58
C GLU A 23 -2.70 5.54 13.34
N TRP A 24 -3.21 4.44 12.79
CA TRP A 24 -2.58 3.71 11.69
C TRP A 24 -2.97 4.23 10.31
N TYR A 25 -3.89 5.20 10.20
CA TYR A 25 -4.35 5.73 8.90
C TYR A 25 -3.18 6.31 8.10
N LYS A 26 -2.31 7.15 8.70
CA LYS A 26 -1.12 7.72 8.03
C LYS A 26 -0.17 6.64 7.48
N LYS A 27 -0.06 5.49 8.16
CA LYS A 27 0.74 4.35 7.71
C LYS A 27 0.03 3.53 6.62
N TRP A 28 -1.29 3.35 6.72
CA TRP A 28 -2.10 2.73 5.68
C TRP A 28 -2.13 3.55 4.38
N SER A 29 -2.19 4.89 4.44
CA SER A 29 -2.10 5.74 3.24
C SER A 29 -0.79 5.49 2.48
N LYS A 30 0.36 5.48 3.19
CA LYS A 30 1.66 5.14 2.60
C LYS A 30 1.71 3.72 2.00
N LEU A 31 1.10 2.73 2.67
CA LEU A 31 1.08 1.34 2.21
C LEU A 31 0.12 1.06 1.05
N LEU A 32 -0.94 1.86 0.90
CA LEU A 32 -1.85 1.80 -0.24
C LEU A 32 -1.35 2.62 -1.45
N ASN A 33 -0.39 3.52 -1.23
CA ASN A 33 0.32 4.33 -2.23
C ASN A 33 -0.60 4.85 -3.35
N ARG A 34 -1.62 5.64 -2.95
CA ARG A 34 -2.58 6.27 -3.85
C ARG A 34 -2.50 7.79 -3.73
N ASP A 35 -2.20 8.43 -4.85
CA ASP A 35 -2.14 9.89 -4.94
C ASP A 35 -3.49 10.51 -4.59
N ASN A 36 -3.46 11.62 -3.85
CA ASN A 36 -4.64 12.37 -3.41
C ASN A 36 -5.70 11.53 -2.62
N TYR A 37 -5.30 10.41 -2.00
CA TYR A 37 -6.19 9.58 -1.21
C TYR A 37 -5.72 9.41 0.25
N GLU A 38 -6.51 9.89 1.20
CA GLU A 38 -6.30 9.67 2.62
C GLU A 38 -7.17 8.54 3.19
N VAL A 39 -6.54 7.66 3.98
CA VAL A 39 -7.22 6.56 4.67
C VAL A 39 -8.09 7.10 5.81
N ASN A 40 -9.30 6.57 5.90
CA ASN A 40 -10.33 6.97 6.84
C ASN A 40 -11.18 5.76 7.29
N LYS A 41 -12.13 5.96 8.22
CA LYS A 41 -13.03 4.90 8.75
C LYS A 41 -13.90 4.19 7.70
N ASN A 42 -14.07 4.80 6.52
CA ASN A 42 -14.81 4.23 5.39
C ASN A 42 -13.90 3.49 4.40
N THR A 43 -12.57 3.64 4.48
CA THR A 43 -11.62 2.84 3.71
C THR A 43 -11.86 1.35 3.92
N ARG A 44 -11.73 0.58 2.85
CA ARG A 44 -11.82 -0.87 2.83
C ARG A 44 -10.68 -1.44 2.03
N VAL A 45 -10.04 -2.49 2.57
CA VAL A 45 -8.95 -3.21 1.92
C VAL A 45 -9.33 -4.69 1.87
N CYS A 46 -9.12 -5.33 0.72
CA CYS A 46 -9.56 -6.71 0.53
C CYS A 46 -8.72 -7.71 1.34
N SER A 47 -9.30 -8.87 1.67
CA SER A 47 -8.64 -9.97 2.38
C SER A 47 -7.26 -10.32 1.83
N ASN A 48 -7.06 -10.25 0.51
CA ASN A 48 -5.81 -10.65 -0.12
C ASN A 48 -4.62 -9.75 0.26
N HIS A 49 -4.84 -8.50 0.68
CA HIS A 49 -3.74 -7.65 1.17
C HIS A 49 -3.27 -8.02 2.58
N PHE A 50 -3.78 -9.09 3.20
CA PHE A 50 -3.37 -9.52 4.53
C PHE A 50 -2.85 -10.96 4.48
N GLU A 51 -1.70 -11.16 5.12
CA GLU A 51 -0.98 -12.43 5.23
C GLU A 51 -1.87 -13.61 5.66
N TYR A 52 -2.84 -13.33 6.54
CA TYR A 52 -3.82 -14.27 7.10
C TYR A 52 -5.26 -13.99 6.65
N GLY A 53 -5.47 -13.27 5.55
CA GLY A 53 -6.80 -12.92 5.03
C GLY A 53 -7.55 -11.81 5.80
N GLN A 54 -6.97 -11.30 6.89
CA GLN A 54 -7.49 -10.21 7.73
C GLN A 54 -6.35 -9.56 8.56
N PRO A 55 -6.52 -8.32 9.08
CA PRO A 55 -5.62 -7.74 10.08
C PRO A 55 -5.48 -8.63 11.33
N ARG A 56 -4.27 -8.69 11.91
CA ARG A 56 -3.97 -9.32 13.21
C ARG A 56 -3.04 -8.42 14.03
N GLU A 57 -2.93 -8.64 15.33
CA GLU A 57 -2.05 -7.83 16.20
C GLU A 57 -0.58 -7.84 15.76
N LEU A 58 -0.05 -9.02 15.39
CA LEU A 58 1.31 -9.18 14.85
C LEU A 58 1.46 -8.72 13.39
N ALA A 59 0.35 -8.59 12.66
CA ALA A 59 0.32 -8.20 11.24
C ALA A 59 -0.92 -7.33 10.94
N PRO A 60 -0.97 -6.07 11.44
CA PRO A 60 -2.20 -5.26 11.40
C PRO A 60 -2.33 -4.40 10.14
N HIS A 61 -1.26 -4.31 9.35
CA HIS A 61 -1.19 -3.47 8.16
C HIS A 61 -1.29 -4.31 6.88
N PRO A 62 -1.85 -3.76 5.79
CA PRO A 62 -1.83 -4.44 4.50
C PRO A 62 -0.41 -4.58 3.95
N LYS A 63 -0.16 -5.69 3.27
CA LYS A 63 1.02 -5.99 2.45
C LYS A 63 0.55 -6.38 1.04
N LEU A 64 1.42 -6.34 0.03
CA LEU A 64 1.08 -6.79 -1.33
C LEU A 64 1.10 -8.34 -1.42
N HIS A 65 0.10 -8.99 -0.81
CA HIS A 65 0.06 -10.44 -0.62
C HIS A 65 -0.89 -11.13 -1.62
N MET A 66 -0.69 -10.87 -2.91
CA MET A 66 -1.63 -11.21 -4.00
C MET A 66 -1.69 -12.73 -4.35
N LYS A 67 -2.03 -13.57 -3.36
CA LYS A 67 -2.29 -15.01 -3.55
C LYS A 67 -3.37 -15.23 -4.62
N GLY A 68 -3.19 -16.24 -5.46
CA GLY A 68 -4.10 -16.56 -6.56
C GLY A 68 -3.98 -15.64 -7.80
N TYR A 69 -3.12 -14.63 -7.79
CA TYR A 69 -2.76 -13.81 -8.95
C TYR A 69 -1.41 -14.23 -9.55
N GLU A 70 -1.09 -15.51 -9.46
CA GLU A 70 0.04 -16.10 -10.20
C GLU A 70 -0.17 -15.86 -11.69
N ILE A 71 0.78 -15.13 -12.31
CA ILE A 71 0.68 -14.71 -13.71
C ILE A 71 0.98 -15.92 -14.61
N THR A 72 -0.01 -16.80 -14.72
CA THR A 72 -0.09 -17.74 -15.83
C THR A 72 -0.03 -16.91 -17.13
N THR A 73 0.88 -17.32 -18.02
CA THR A 73 1.34 -16.60 -19.23
C THR A 73 0.26 -15.73 -19.89
N PRO A 74 0.58 -14.50 -20.34
CA PRO A 74 -0.42 -13.51 -20.74
C PRO A 74 -1.39 -14.05 -21.79
N ARG A 75 -2.59 -14.47 -21.34
CA ARG A 75 -3.73 -14.67 -22.21
C ARG A 75 -3.96 -13.33 -22.90
N ARG A 76 -3.68 -13.28 -24.21
CA ARG A 76 -4.03 -12.15 -25.07
C ARG A 76 -5.48 -11.78 -24.74
N LEU A 77 -5.67 -10.59 -24.16
CA LEU A 77 -7.01 -10.10 -23.87
C LEU A 77 -7.72 -9.97 -25.20
N LEU A 78 -8.68 -10.86 -25.46
CA LEU A 78 -9.57 -10.74 -26.60
C LEU A 78 -10.39 -9.47 -26.37
N MET A 79 -9.92 -8.37 -26.94
CA MET A 79 -10.60 -7.08 -26.91
C MET A 79 -11.96 -7.25 -27.55
N ARG A 80 -12.97 -7.45 -26.71
CA ARG A 80 -14.37 -7.36 -27.13
C ARG A 80 -14.66 -5.90 -27.37
N ASN A 81 -14.39 -5.44 -28.59
CA ASN A 81 -14.79 -4.14 -29.08
C ASN A 81 -16.33 -4.07 -29.12
N THR A 82 -16.95 -3.74 -28.00
CA THR A 82 -18.33 -3.23 -27.97
C THR A 82 -18.28 -1.77 -28.42
N GLU A 83 -18.89 -1.51 -29.56
CA GLU A 83 -18.75 -0.26 -30.31
C GLU A 83 -19.33 0.95 -29.57
N VAL A 84 -18.75 2.12 -29.81
CA VAL A 84 -19.27 3.40 -29.30
C VAL A 84 -20.50 3.83 -30.12
N HIS A 85 -21.63 3.20 -29.85
CA HIS A 85 -22.92 3.69 -30.33
C HIS A 85 -23.25 5.01 -29.63
N SER A 86 -23.37 6.08 -30.44
CA SER A 86 -23.58 7.45 -29.97
C SER A 86 -24.93 8.00 -30.44
N LYS A 87 -25.41 9.03 -29.72
CA LYS A 87 -26.64 9.82 -29.95
C LYS A 87 -27.96 9.15 -29.49
N PRO A 88 -29.05 9.91 -29.25
CA PRO A 88 -29.16 11.37 -29.12
C PRO A 88 -29.70 11.83 -27.73
N VAL A 89 -29.78 13.15 -27.55
CA VAL A 89 -30.33 13.82 -26.35
C VAL A 89 -31.86 13.74 -26.32
N ALA A 90 -32.45 13.58 -25.14
CA ALA A 90 -33.86 13.88 -24.88
C ALA A 90 -33.99 14.86 -23.70
N SER A 91 -34.46 16.08 -23.96
CA SER A 91 -34.63 17.13 -22.95
C SER A 91 -36.07 17.14 -22.39
N LYS A 92 -36.22 17.51 -21.12
CA LYS A 92 -37.52 17.90 -20.55
C LYS A 92 -37.34 18.97 -19.47
N SER A 93 -37.69 20.20 -19.84
CA SER A 93 -37.61 21.38 -18.99
C SER A 93 -38.95 21.70 -18.33
N ARG A 94 -38.93 22.29 -17.13
CA ARG A 94 -39.99 23.19 -16.66
C ARG A 94 -39.39 24.43 -16.01
N LYS A 95 -39.97 25.59 -16.33
CA LYS A 95 -39.68 26.92 -15.76
C LYS A 95 -40.54 27.08 -14.46
N LYS A 96 -40.51 28.16 -13.66
CA LYS A 96 -40.30 29.59 -13.96
C LYS A 96 -40.12 30.42 -12.66
N LEU A 97 -39.20 31.40 -12.66
CA LEU A 97 -39.21 32.80 -12.10
C LEU A 97 -39.82 33.06 -10.69
N SER A 98 -39.35 33.98 -9.84
CA SER A 98 -38.89 35.37 -10.07
C SER A 98 -37.67 35.81 -9.21
N GLU A 99 -36.71 36.63 -9.70
CA GLU A 99 -36.76 38.10 -10.02
C GLU A 99 -36.85 38.93 -8.71
N LEU A 100 -36.09 39.99 -8.42
CA LEU A 100 -35.13 40.88 -9.12
C LEU A 100 -33.81 40.97 -8.27
N VAL A 101 -32.74 41.81 -8.40
CA VAL A 101 -32.15 42.89 -9.26
C VAL A 101 -30.63 42.97 -8.84
N ASP A 102 -29.67 43.70 -9.44
CA ASP A 102 -29.25 44.02 -10.84
C ASP A 102 -27.91 44.84 -10.78
N SER A 103 -27.35 45.23 -11.94
CA SER A 103 -26.26 46.21 -12.19
C SER A 103 -24.77 45.84 -12.06
N GLU A 104 -24.08 46.15 -13.15
CA GLU A 104 -22.66 46.04 -13.52
C GLU A 104 -21.69 46.94 -12.72
N ASN A 105 -20.41 46.59 -12.65
CA ASN A 105 -19.31 47.42 -13.18
C ASN A 105 -18.00 46.62 -13.37
N VAL A 106 -17.11 47.09 -14.25
CA VAL A 106 -15.76 46.55 -14.51
C VAL A 106 -14.71 47.62 -14.23
N SER A 107 -13.69 47.31 -13.42
CA SER A 107 -12.34 47.86 -13.64
C SER A 107 -11.26 47.04 -12.92
N LEU A 108 -10.07 46.99 -13.51
CA LEU A 108 -8.83 46.73 -12.78
C LEU A 108 -8.36 48.05 -12.14
N THR A 109 -7.59 47.98 -11.05
CA THR A 109 -6.40 48.84 -10.85
C THR A 109 -5.44 48.19 -9.86
N THR A 110 -4.15 48.26 -10.19
CA THR A 110 -3.03 48.01 -9.27
C THR A 110 -2.90 49.14 -8.26
N ASN A 111 -2.37 48.85 -7.06
CA ASN A 111 -1.61 49.79 -6.25
C ASN A 111 -0.43 49.06 -5.58
N ILE A 112 0.74 49.69 -5.54
CA ILE A 112 2.00 49.13 -5.02
C ILE A 112 2.49 49.97 -3.82
N CYS A 113 3.31 49.33 -3.00
CA CYS A 113 3.88 49.75 -1.72
C CYS A 113 4.42 51.18 -1.59
N THR A 114 4.38 51.65 -0.34
CA THR A 114 5.56 52.17 0.41
C THR A 114 5.47 51.55 1.82
N ASP A 115 6.46 50.82 2.33
CA ASP A 115 7.76 51.28 2.87
C ASP A 115 7.64 52.02 4.22
N SER A 116 8.46 51.75 5.25
CA SER A 116 9.53 50.75 5.40
C SER A 116 9.83 50.49 6.89
N SER A 117 10.23 49.26 7.23
CA SER A 117 11.19 49.01 8.33
C SER A 117 11.88 47.66 8.11
N THR A 118 13.21 47.65 8.06
CA THR A 118 14.01 46.49 7.65
C THR A 118 14.57 45.69 8.81
N CYS A 119 14.51 44.36 8.72
CA CYS A 119 15.58 43.51 9.25
C CYS A 119 15.79 42.30 8.30
N ASN A 120 17.05 42.04 7.96
CA ASN A 120 17.44 40.84 7.22
C ASN A 120 17.70 39.71 8.23
N ILE A 121 17.27 38.49 7.92
CA ILE A 121 18.00 37.25 8.21
C ILE A 121 17.76 36.28 7.05
N SER A 122 18.79 35.48 6.79
CA SER A 122 19.07 34.59 5.67
C SER A 122 18.01 33.55 5.31
N ASP A 123 18.24 32.92 4.17
CA ASP A 123 17.70 31.63 3.77
C ASP A 123 17.80 30.56 4.87
N ASP A 124 16.79 29.68 4.93
CA ASP A 124 16.98 28.29 5.34
C ASP A 124 15.99 27.41 4.55
N ILE A 125 16.48 26.74 3.51
CA ILE A 125 15.75 25.69 2.80
C ILE A 125 15.86 24.44 3.66
N ILE A 126 14.74 23.99 4.25
CA ILE A 126 14.72 22.81 5.12
C ILE A 126 15.02 21.54 4.30
N ASP A 127 16.25 21.03 4.43
CA ASP A 127 16.74 19.83 3.74
C ASP A 127 16.20 18.55 4.41
N GLU A 128 14.99 18.15 4.01
CA GLU A 128 14.29 16.92 4.43
C GLU A 128 14.96 15.62 3.90
N ASN A 129 16.27 15.43 4.15
CA ASN A 129 16.95 14.16 3.84
C ASN A 129 18.15 13.76 4.70
N GLU A 130 18.49 14.41 5.83
CA GLU A 130 19.52 13.86 6.73
C GLU A 130 18.98 12.72 7.64
N ILE A 131 18.73 11.56 7.02
CA ILE A 131 18.70 10.28 7.74
C ILE A 131 20.09 10.09 8.36
N SER A 132 20.21 10.23 9.68
CA SER A 132 21.52 10.29 10.32
C SER A 132 22.37 9.06 9.99
N LYS A 133 23.65 9.30 9.71
CA LYS A 133 24.63 8.26 9.34
C LYS A 133 24.74 7.18 10.42
N GLU A 134 24.48 7.57 11.67
CA GLU A 134 24.38 6.71 12.86
C GLU A 134 23.17 5.78 12.84
N SER A 135 21.99 6.27 12.41
CA SER A 135 20.78 5.45 12.25
C SER A 135 20.96 4.36 11.19
N LEU A 136 21.54 4.72 10.03
CA LEU A 136 21.89 3.76 8.99
C LEU A 136 22.96 2.75 9.45
N SER A 137 23.96 3.20 10.22
CA SER A 137 24.98 2.33 10.82
C SER A 137 24.35 1.30 11.78
N ALA A 138 23.41 1.71 12.63
CA ALA A 138 22.71 0.83 13.56
C ALA A 138 21.90 -0.26 12.82
N GLU A 139 21.14 0.11 11.79
CA GLU A 139 20.37 -0.86 10.98
C GLU A 139 21.30 -1.86 10.26
N ILE A 140 22.43 -1.39 9.72
CA ILE A 140 23.44 -2.26 9.10
C ILE A 140 24.03 -3.27 10.11
N GLN A 141 24.25 -2.88 11.37
CA GLN A 141 24.72 -3.81 12.40
C GLN A 141 23.62 -4.82 12.81
N PHE A 142 22.37 -4.37 12.92
CA PHE A 142 21.24 -5.25 13.21
C PHE A 142 21.03 -6.31 12.13
N LEU A 143 21.13 -5.93 10.85
CA LEU A 143 21.04 -6.85 9.72
C LEU A 143 22.21 -7.86 9.68
N LYS A 144 23.44 -7.43 10.05
CA LYS A 144 24.59 -8.36 10.18
C LYS A 144 24.38 -9.41 11.26
N ILE A 145 23.82 -9.03 12.41
CA ILE A 145 23.52 -9.96 13.51
C ILE A 145 22.47 -11.00 13.05
N GLN A 146 21.41 -10.56 12.37
CA GLN A 146 20.43 -11.47 11.80
C GLN A 146 21.04 -12.41 10.74
N LEU A 147 21.95 -11.93 9.89
CA LEU A 147 22.61 -12.77 8.88
C LEU A 147 23.43 -13.89 9.54
N ALA A 148 24.25 -13.56 10.53
CA ALA A 148 25.05 -14.54 11.28
C ALA A 148 24.18 -15.59 12.00
N GLU A 149 23.03 -15.18 12.54
CA GLU A 149 22.05 -16.11 13.13
C GLU A 149 21.50 -17.09 12.08
N LYS A 150 21.16 -16.60 10.88
CA LYS A 150 20.64 -17.44 9.79
C LYS A 150 21.72 -18.38 9.23
N ASP A 151 22.98 -17.96 9.14
CA ASP A 151 24.10 -18.83 8.76
C ASP A 151 24.34 -19.96 9.78
N HIS A 152 24.21 -19.67 11.08
CA HIS A 152 24.26 -20.68 12.13
C HIS A 152 23.10 -21.69 12.01
N GLN A 153 21.87 -21.21 11.79
CA GLN A 153 20.70 -22.06 11.53
C GLN A 153 20.90 -22.95 10.28
N LEU A 154 21.44 -22.38 9.19
CA LEU A 154 21.76 -23.07 7.95
C LEU A 154 22.82 -24.17 8.17
N SER A 155 23.83 -23.90 8.99
CA SER A 155 24.87 -24.88 9.35
C SER A 155 24.27 -26.08 10.09
N SER A 156 23.46 -25.84 11.13
CA SER A 156 22.76 -26.91 11.86
C SER A 156 21.79 -27.72 10.97
N ALA A 157 21.14 -27.07 10.00
CA ALA A 157 20.28 -27.75 9.03
C ALA A 157 21.09 -28.67 8.10
N LYS A 158 22.25 -28.23 7.60
CA LYS A 158 23.15 -29.03 6.76
C LYS A 158 23.69 -30.26 7.50
N GLU A 159 24.00 -30.13 8.80
CA GLU A 159 24.44 -31.26 9.62
C GLU A 159 23.34 -32.31 9.81
N LYS A 160 22.11 -31.88 10.12
CA LYS A 160 20.94 -32.77 10.23
C LYS A 160 20.64 -33.52 8.93
N ILE A 161 20.84 -32.88 7.77
CA ILE A 161 20.70 -33.53 6.46
C ILE A 161 21.72 -34.66 6.32
N LYS A 162 23.00 -34.44 6.63
CA LYS A 162 24.05 -35.49 6.55
C LYS A 162 23.77 -36.68 7.46
N ASP A 163 23.26 -36.44 8.68
CA ASP A 163 22.86 -37.52 9.60
C ASP A 163 21.67 -38.32 9.07
N LEU A 164 20.66 -37.66 8.48
CA LEU A 164 19.54 -38.33 7.81
C LEU A 164 19.97 -39.11 6.56
N GLU A 165 20.90 -38.59 5.76
CA GLU A 165 21.50 -39.29 4.62
C GLU A 165 22.26 -40.55 5.08
N LYS A 166 23.05 -40.45 6.15
CA LYS A 166 23.75 -41.59 6.76
C LYS A 166 22.78 -42.65 7.29
N LYS A 167 21.69 -42.23 7.95
CA LYS A 167 20.62 -43.14 8.44
C LYS A 167 19.88 -43.82 7.29
N LYS A 168 19.56 -43.08 6.22
CA LYS A 168 18.97 -43.62 4.99
C LYS A 168 19.89 -44.65 4.32
N PHE A 169 21.20 -44.38 4.26
CA PHE A 169 22.17 -45.32 3.72
C PHE A 169 22.25 -46.61 4.56
N ILE A 170 22.30 -46.51 5.89
CA ILE A 170 22.31 -47.69 6.77
C ILE A 170 21.03 -48.52 6.57
N TRP A 171 19.86 -47.89 6.55
CA TRP A 171 18.57 -48.57 6.34
C TRP A 171 18.50 -49.32 5.00
N TYR A 172 18.99 -48.70 3.92
CA TYR A 172 19.02 -49.30 2.57
C TYR A 172 20.01 -50.47 2.43
N ASN A 173 20.91 -50.70 3.40
CA ASN A 173 21.83 -51.83 3.41
C ASN A 173 21.43 -52.91 4.45
N GLN A 174 20.22 -52.83 5.02
CA GLN A 174 19.67 -53.79 5.99
C GLN A 174 18.37 -54.47 5.51
N HIS A 175 17.87 -54.10 4.33
CA HIS A 175 16.66 -54.59 3.67
C HIS A 175 16.87 -54.72 2.17
#